data_AF-A0A9Y2IF47-F1
#
_entry.id   AF-A0A9Y2IF47-F1
#
_cell.length_a   1.000
_cell.length_b   1.000
_cell.length_c   1.000
_cell.angle_alpha   90.00
_cell.angle_beta   90.00
_cell.angle_gamma   90.00
#
_symmetry.space_group_name_H-M   'P 1'
#
loop_
_entity.id
_entity.type
_entity.pdbx_description
1 polymer ?
#
loop_
_entity_poly.entity_id
_entity_poly.type
_entity_poly.pdbx_seq_one_letter_code
_entity_poly.pdbx_strand_id
1 'polypeptide(L)'
;MAVVKAWYDPGQAEPFELAEPAEVDALLDRMVSEATAAPVGVVAELAREDRDRWSILQFGVRTEGVGFVGYMGKDETSVISASGAMSSEPVAYDYQAHEREVPSHAEVSWQSVRQAVHDYVASRGARPGGVTWQEV
;
A
#
# COMPACT_ATOMS: atom_id res chain seq x y z
N MET A 1 -12.15 0.62 20.15
CA MET A 1 -11.12 -0.14 19.39
C MET A 1 -10.77 0.72 18.20
N ALA A 2 -9.50 1.02 17.93
CA ALA A 2 -9.19 1.80 16.74
C ALA A 2 -9.26 0.90 15.49
N VAL A 3 -9.65 1.46 14.35
CA VAL A 3 -9.82 0.83 13.03
C VAL A 3 -8.69 1.31 12.09
N VAL A 4 -8.42 0.59 10.99
CA VAL A 4 -7.49 1.06 9.95
C VAL A 4 -8.28 1.86 8.92
N LYS A 5 -7.77 3.03 8.54
CA LYS A 5 -8.43 3.99 7.65
C LYS A 5 -7.78 3.95 6.28
N ALA A 6 -8.53 3.62 5.24
CA ALA A 6 -8.04 3.56 3.87
C ALA A 6 -8.43 4.82 3.08
N TRP A 7 -7.43 5.40 2.40
CA TRP A 7 -7.54 6.53 1.49
C TRP A 7 -7.14 6.07 0.09
N TYR A 8 -8.05 6.21 -0.86
CA TYR A 8 -7.86 5.72 -2.23
C TYR A 8 -8.45 6.67 -3.27
N ASP A 9 -9.68 7.15 -3.07
CA ASP A 9 -10.42 7.89 -4.10
C ASP A 9 -10.04 9.38 -4.15
N PRO A 10 -9.90 9.97 -5.36
CA PRO A 10 -9.80 11.41 -5.51
C PRO A 10 -11.09 12.08 -4.99
N GLY A 11 -10.97 12.96 -4.00
CA GLY A 11 -12.13 13.65 -3.40
C GLY A 11 -12.85 12.86 -2.32
N GLN A 12 -12.26 11.77 -1.83
CA GLN A 12 -12.73 11.05 -0.65
C GLN A 12 -12.81 11.98 0.57
N ALA A 13 -14.03 12.19 1.09
CA ALA A 13 -14.25 13.04 2.27
C ALA A 13 -13.99 12.29 3.59
N GLU A 14 -14.29 10.98 3.62
CA GLU A 14 -14.11 10.11 4.78
C GLU A 14 -13.36 8.83 4.38
N PRO A 15 -12.42 8.34 5.20
CA PRO A 15 -11.68 7.11 4.92
C PRO A 15 -12.60 5.90 4.92
N PHE A 16 -12.26 4.86 4.13
CA PHE A 16 -12.89 3.56 4.31
C PHE A 16 -12.35 2.93 5.58
N GLU A 17 -13.25 2.41 6.42
CA GLU A 17 -12.86 1.68 7.62
C GLU A 17 -12.62 0.21 7.27
N LEU A 18 -11.40 -0.27 7.53
CA LEU A 18 -11.01 -1.66 7.31
C LEU A 18 -10.81 -2.34 8.67
N ALA A 19 -11.67 -3.30 8.97
CA ALA A 19 -11.63 -4.11 10.18
C ALA A 19 -11.63 -5.62 9.88
N GLU A 20 -12.24 -6.03 8.76
CA GLU A 20 -12.38 -7.42 8.36
C GLU A 20 -11.64 -7.76 7.06
N PRO A 21 -11.16 -9.01 6.90
CA PRO A 21 -10.47 -9.43 5.67
C PRO A 21 -11.31 -9.22 4.40
N ALA A 22 -12.63 -9.37 4.47
CA ALA A 22 -13.51 -9.18 3.32
C ALA A 22 -13.53 -7.71 2.82
N GLU A 23 -13.38 -6.74 3.72
CA GLU A 23 -13.30 -5.32 3.37
C GLU A 23 -11.97 -5.00 2.69
N VAL A 24 -10.89 -5.63 3.17
CA VAL A 24 -9.56 -5.56 2.54
C VAL A 24 -9.62 -6.13 1.13
N ASP A 25 -10.19 -7.32 0.96
CA ASP A 25 -10.33 -7.96 -0.36
C ASP A 25 -11.18 -7.11 -1.32
N ALA A 26 -12.28 -6.52 -0.84
CA ALA A 26 -13.12 -5.64 -1.65
C ALA A 26 -12.37 -4.40 -2.15
N LEU A 27 -11.55 -3.76 -1.30
CA LEU A 27 -10.70 -2.64 -1.70
C LEU A 27 -9.67 -3.08 -2.75
N LEU A 28 -8.96 -4.18 -2.49
CA LEU A 28 -7.90 -4.68 -3.36
C LEU A 28 -8.43 -5.10 -4.74
N ASP A 29 -9.55 -5.81 -4.78
CA ASP A 29 -10.18 -6.24 -6.04
C ASP A 29 -10.68 -5.02 -6.84
N ARG A 30 -11.18 -3.98 -6.16
CA ARG A 30 -11.55 -2.70 -6.78
C ARG A 30 -10.33 -2.00 -7.39
N MET A 31 -9.23 -1.88 -6.64
CA MET A 31 -8.00 -1.26 -7.13
C MET A 31 -7.45 -1.98 -8.36
N VAL A 32 -7.46 -3.32 -8.38
CA VAL A 32 -7.03 -4.09 -9.56
C VAL A 32 -7.93 -3.81 -10.76
N SER A 33 -9.25 -3.79 -10.55
CA SER A 33 -10.20 -3.46 -11.63
C SER A 33 -9.95 -2.07 -12.20
N GLU A 34 -9.69 -1.07 -11.35
CA GLU A 34 -9.47 0.32 -11.78
C GLU A 34 -8.09 0.53 -12.41
N ALA A 35 -7.04 -0.15 -11.91
CA ALA A 35 -5.72 -0.15 -12.52
C ALA A 35 -5.75 -0.62 -13.98
N THR A 36 -6.69 -1.50 -14.34
CA THR A 36 -6.88 -1.99 -15.71
C THR A 36 -7.35 -0.90 -16.68
N ALA A 37 -7.99 0.16 -16.17
CA ALA A 37 -8.46 1.29 -16.95
C ALA A 37 -7.54 2.53 -16.81
N ALA A 38 -6.62 2.52 -15.86
CA ALA A 38 -5.71 3.63 -15.59
C ALA A 38 -4.48 3.59 -16.52
N PRO A 39 -3.89 4.76 -16.86
CA PRO A 39 -2.68 4.84 -17.67
C PRO A 39 -1.41 4.38 -16.92
N VAL A 40 -1.46 4.39 -15.58
CA VAL A 40 -0.37 4.03 -14.66
C VAL A 40 -0.94 3.21 -13.49
N GLY A 41 -0.07 2.69 -12.61
CA GLY A 41 -0.54 1.99 -11.40
C GLY A 41 -1.36 2.88 -10.49
N VAL A 42 -2.21 2.31 -9.63
CA VAL A 42 -3.01 3.09 -8.65
C VAL A 42 -2.51 2.83 -7.23
N VAL A 43 -2.62 3.83 -6.36
CA VAL A 43 -2.09 3.80 -4.98
C VAL A 43 -3.20 3.99 -3.97
N ALA A 44 -3.11 3.27 -2.86
CA ALA A 44 -3.88 3.52 -1.66
C ALA A 44 -2.96 3.71 -0.45
N GLU A 45 -3.48 4.40 0.56
CA GLU A 45 -2.83 4.59 1.85
C GLU A 45 -3.72 4.06 2.96
N LEU A 46 -3.16 3.22 3.83
CA LEU A 46 -3.79 2.78 5.06
C LEU A 46 -3.14 3.50 6.23
N ALA A 47 -3.94 4.28 6.95
CA ALA A 47 -3.51 4.97 8.15
C ALA A 47 -4.05 4.25 9.39
N ARG A 48 -3.14 4.01 10.33
CA ARG A 48 -3.46 3.68 11.71
C ARG A 48 -3.06 4.83 12.60
N GLU A 49 -4.01 5.37 13.35
CA GLU A 49 -3.74 6.38 14.38
C GLU A 49 -4.46 6.01 15.69
N ASP A 50 -3.70 5.98 16.78
CA ASP A 50 -4.18 6.02 18.16
C ASP A 50 -3.49 7.16 18.93
N ARG A 51 -3.84 7.38 20.20
CA ARG A 51 -3.37 8.54 20.97
C ARG A 51 -1.83 8.66 21.02
N ASP A 52 -1.11 7.53 20.97
CA ASP A 52 0.35 7.52 21.17
C ASP A 52 1.11 6.76 20.07
N ARG A 53 0.43 6.17 19.10
CA ARG A 53 1.01 5.40 18.00
C ARG A 53 0.34 5.77 16.69
N TRP A 54 1.16 5.90 15.67
CA TRP A 54 0.69 5.99 14.31
C TRP A 54 1.56 5.13 13.41
N SER A 55 0.94 4.59 12.37
CA SER A 55 1.66 4.00 11.24
C SER A 55 0.86 4.20 9.96
N ILE A 56 1.55 4.14 8.85
CA ILE A 56 1.00 4.25 7.51
C ILE A 56 1.55 3.10 6.68
N LEU A 57 0.66 2.41 5.96
CA LEU A 57 1.02 1.51 4.88
C LEU A 57 0.56 2.12 3.56
N GLN A 58 1.50 2.51 2.71
CA GLN A 58 1.19 2.92 1.35
C GLN A 58 1.43 1.74 0.42
N PHE A 59 0.55 1.49 -0.54
CA PHE A 59 0.76 0.42 -1.50
C PHE A 59 0.17 0.77 -2.85
N GLY A 60 0.81 0.26 -3.90
CA GLY A 60 0.38 0.43 -5.28
C GLY A 60 0.10 -0.89 -5.95
N VAL A 61 -0.74 -0.87 -6.99
CA VAL A 61 -1.03 -2.03 -7.84
C VAL A 61 -0.98 -1.64 -9.32
N ARG A 62 -0.53 -2.57 -10.14
CA ARG A 62 -0.47 -2.43 -11.60
C ARG A 62 -1.03 -3.64 -12.33
N THR A 63 -1.35 -3.44 -13.60
CA THR A 63 -1.95 -4.46 -14.48
C THR A 63 -1.02 -5.62 -14.80
N GLU A 64 0.29 -5.42 -14.68
CA GLU A 64 1.31 -6.46 -14.87
C GLU A 64 1.37 -7.48 -13.72
N GLY A 65 0.45 -7.40 -12.74
CA GLY A 65 0.40 -8.32 -11.60
C GLY A 65 1.49 -8.04 -10.55
N VAL A 66 1.95 -6.80 -10.50
CA VAL A 66 2.97 -6.29 -9.57
C VAL A 66 2.46 -5.05 -8.85
N GLY A 67 3.19 -4.65 -7.81
CA GLY A 67 2.89 -3.46 -7.03
C GLY A 67 3.99 -3.19 -6.01
N PHE A 68 3.85 -2.18 -5.18
CA PHE A 68 4.82 -1.88 -4.12
C PHE A 68 4.13 -1.79 -2.76
N VAL A 69 4.91 -1.88 -1.69
CA VAL A 69 4.45 -1.61 -0.32
C VAL A 69 5.48 -0.71 0.36
N GLY A 70 5.04 0.42 0.90
CA GLY A 70 5.79 1.31 1.78
C GLY A 70 5.20 1.28 3.19
N TYR A 71 6.06 1.32 4.20
CA TYR A 71 5.64 1.41 5.60
C TYR A 71 6.38 2.55 6.30
N MET A 72 5.63 3.30 7.08
CA MET A 72 6.16 4.35 7.96
C MET A 72 5.47 4.23 9.32
N GLY A 73 6.23 4.17 10.40
CA GLY A 73 5.71 4.04 11.76
C GLY A 73 6.32 5.06 12.69
N LYS A 74 5.62 5.39 13.78
CA LYS A 74 6.18 6.23 14.84
C LYS A 74 7.46 5.59 15.39
N ASP A 75 8.55 6.35 15.41
CA ASP A 75 9.87 5.93 15.90
C ASP A 75 10.49 4.73 15.14
N GLU A 76 9.99 4.43 13.94
CA GLU A 76 10.54 3.41 13.04
C GLU A 76 11.13 4.05 11.77
N THR A 77 12.18 3.45 11.22
CA THR A 77 12.71 3.85 9.90
C THR A 77 11.67 3.57 8.82
N SER A 78 11.41 4.55 7.96
CA SER A 78 10.58 4.36 6.77
C SER A 78 11.22 3.34 5.83
N VAL A 79 10.40 2.45 5.28
CA VAL A 79 10.85 1.39 4.40
C VAL A 79 9.94 1.21 3.21
N ILE A 80 10.48 0.69 2.12
CA ILE A 80 9.73 0.24 0.94
C ILE A 80 10.10 -1.21 0.63
N SER A 81 9.19 -1.94 -0.03
CA SER A 81 9.39 -3.30 -0.48
C SER A 81 10.60 -3.39 -1.40
N ALA A 82 11.24 -4.56 -1.44
CA ALA A 82 12.38 -4.85 -2.29
C ALA A 82 12.20 -6.22 -2.97
N SER A 83 12.29 -6.23 -4.29
CA SER A 83 12.25 -7.44 -5.13
C SER A 83 13.56 -8.21 -5.17
N GLY A 84 14.66 -7.58 -4.75
CA GLY A 84 16.03 -8.08 -4.95
C GLY A 84 16.62 -7.80 -6.33
N ALA A 85 15.88 -7.12 -7.22
CA ALA A 85 16.41 -6.64 -8.49
C ALA A 85 17.35 -5.43 -8.29
N MET A 86 18.26 -5.22 -9.25
CA MET A 86 19.22 -4.12 -9.22
C MET A 86 18.75 -2.85 -9.94
N SER A 87 17.71 -2.95 -10.79
CA SER A 87 17.21 -1.79 -11.54
C SER A 87 16.45 -0.84 -10.63
N SER A 88 16.75 0.45 -10.71
CA SER A 88 16.04 1.50 -9.97
C SER A 88 15.32 2.47 -10.90
N GLU A 89 15.02 2.05 -12.13
CA GLU A 89 14.26 2.88 -13.09
C GLU A 89 12.93 3.33 -12.46
N PRO A 90 12.55 4.60 -12.60
CA PRO A 90 11.33 5.13 -12.02
C PRO A 90 10.10 4.52 -12.71
N VAL A 91 9.12 4.12 -11.90
CA VAL A 91 7.83 3.61 -12.34
C VAL A 91 6.74 4.50 -11.79
N ALA A 92 5.87 5.00 -12.67
CA ALA A 92 4.78 5.90 -12.32
C ALA A 92 3.57 5.16 -11.71
N TYR A 93 2.99 5.80 -10.71
CA TYR A 93 1.79 5.40 -9.99
C TYR A 93 0.95 6.66 -9.70
N ASP A 94 -0.37 6.57 -9.81
CA ASP A 94 -1.30 7.65 -9.46
C ASP A 94 -1.82 7.46 -8.03
N TYR A 95 -1.65 8.50 -7.22
CA TYR A 95 -2.28 8.62 -5.91
C TYR A 95 -3.23 9.81 -5.92
N GLN A 96 -4.54 9.54 -5.95
CA GLN A 96 -5.60 10.56 -5.95
C GLN A 96 -5.37 11.67 -7.01
N ALA A 97 -5.18 11.28 -8.28
CA ALA A 97 -4.90 12.18 -9.40
C ALA A 97 -3.54 12.90 -9.33
N HIS A 98 -2.60 12.40 -8.53
CA HIS A 98 -1.23 12.87 -8.47
C HIS A 98 -0.25 11.75 -8.75
N GLU A 99 0.52 11.90 -9.83
CA GLU A 99 1.56 10.94 -10.17
C GLU A 99 2.69 10.95 -9.13
N ARG A 100 3.20 9.77 -8.84
CA ARG A 100 4.30 9.44 -7.95
C ARG A 100 5.16 8.41 -8.61
N GLU A 101 6.47 8.52 -8.43
CA GLU A 101 7.41 7.53 -8.93
C GLU A 101 7.92 6.67 -7.78
N VAL A 102 7.97 5.36 -8.01
CA VAL A 102 8.68 4.41 -7.15
C VAL A 102 9.77 3.73 -7.98
N PRO A 103 10.91 3.36 -7.36
CA PRO A 103 11.94 2.66 -8.09
C PRO A 103 11.50 1.23 -8.42
N SER A 104 11.74 0.76 -9.65
CA SER A 104 11.31 -0.56 -10.14
C SER A 104 11.76 -1.74 -9.27
N HIS A 105 12.94 -1.69 -8.63
CA HIS A 105 13.34 -2.73 -7.67
C HIS A 105 12.41 -2.85 -6.45
N ALA A 106 11.53 -1.88 -6.20
CA ALA A 106 10.56 -1.96 -5.12
C ALA A 106 9.30 -2.73 -5.50
N GLU A 107 9.08 -3.00 -6.80
CA GLU A 107 7.90 -3.74 -7.24
C GLU A 107 8.00 -5.23 -6.87
N VAL A 108 7.06 -5.69 -6.06
CA VAL A 108 6.90 -7.09 -5.66
C VAL A 108 5.65 -7.68 -6.32
N SER A 109 5.48 -9.00 -6.21
CA SER A 109 4.30 -9.67 -6.76
C SER A 109 3.01 -9.15 -6.14
N TRP A 110 1.92 -9.14 -6.91
CA TRP A 110 0.59 -8.80 -6.39
C TRP A 110 0.20 -9.64 -5.16
N GLN A 111 0.57 -10.92 -5.14
CA GLN A 111 0.33 -11.79 -3.98
C GLN A 111 1.02 -11.27 -2.71
N SER A 112 2.25 -10.76 -2.84
CA SER A 112 2.98 -10.15 -1.73
C SER A 112 2.31 -8.87 -1.24
N VAL A 113 1.85 -8.00 -2.16
CA VAL A 113 1.10 -6.79 -1.80
C VAL A 113 -0.19 -7.16 -1.05
N ARG A 114 -1.00 -8.06 -1.62
CA ARG A 114 -2.24 -8.53 -1.00
C ARG A 114 -2.00 -9.07 0.42
N GLN A 115 -1.01 -9.94 0.60
CA GLN A 115 -0.69 -10.48 1.92
C GLN A 115 -0.25 -9.39 2.90
N ALA A 116 0.59 -8.44 2.45
CA ALA A 116 1.07 -7.36 3.30
C ALA A 116 -0.06 -6.44 3.80
N VAL A 117 -1.02 -6.12 2.93
CA VAL A 117 -2.19 -5.31 3.29
C VAL A 117 -3.06 -6.04 4.32
N HIS A 118 -3.32 -7.34 4.11
CA HIS A 118 -4.02 -8.18 5.08
C HIS A 118 -3.31 -8.24 6.44
N ASP A 119 -2.00 -8.48 6.43
CA ASP A 119 -1.18 -8.54 7.65
C ASP A 119 -1.20 -7.21 8.42
N TYR A 120 -1.12 -6.08 7.71
CA TYR A 120 -1.19 -4.75 8.33
C TYR A 120 -2.54 -4.51 9.01
N VAL A 121 -3.64 -4.83 8.34
CA VAL A 121 -4.99 -4.67 8.91
C VAL A 121 -5.21 -5.62 10.10
N ALA A 122 -4.84 -6.90 9.94
CA ALA A 122 -4.99 -7.91 10.99
C ALA A 122 -4.14 -7.60 12.24
N SER A 123 -2.92 -7.11 12.06
CA SER A 123 -2.03 -6.70 13.15
C SER A 123 -2.37 -5.32 13.73
N ARG A 124 -3.33 -4.61 13.13
CA ARG A 124 -3.74 -3.25 13.50
C ARG A 124 -2.60 -2.23 13.38
N GLY A 125 -1.86 -2.34 12.29
CA GLY A 125 -0.90 -1.34 11.87
C GLY A 125 0.57 -1.70 12.12
N ALA A 126 0.90 -2.94 12.47
CA ALA A 126 2.29 -3.35 12.56
C ALA A 126 2.89 -3.56 11.17
N ARG A 127 4.21 -3.32 11.03
CA ARG A 127 4.94 -3.56 9.78
C ARG A 127 4.79 -5.03 9.34
N PRO A 128 4.30 -5.31 8.11
CA PRO A 128 4.19 -6.66 7.60
C PRO A 128 5.53 -7.39 7.52
N GLY A 129 5.56 -8.66 7.93
CA GLY A 129 6.77 -9.49 7.92
C GLY A 129 6.99 -10.30 6.64
N GLY A 130 5.96 -10.46 5.80
CA GLY A 130 6.00 -11.27 4.57
C GLY A 130 6.65 -10.60 3.35
N VAL A 131 7.27 -9.43 3.55
CA VAL A 131 7.88 -8.61 2.50
C VAL A 131 9.33 -8.31 2.89
N THR A 132 10.23 -8.36 1.91
CA THR A 132 11.60 -7.87 2.09
C THR A 132 11.61 -6.35 2.01
N TRP A 133 12.26 -5.69 2.96
CA TRP A 133 12.27 -4.24 3.09
C TRP A 133 13.63 -3.65 2.77
N GLN A 134 13.64 -2.42 2.27
CA GLN A 134 14.80 -1.54 2.19
C GLN A 134 14.43 -0.16 2.75
N GLU A 135 15.41 0.53 3.34
CA GLU A 135 15.22 1.89 3.90
C GLU A 135 15.03 2.91 2.76
N VAL A 136 14.27 3.98 3.05
CA VAL A 136 14.02 5.12 2.12
C VAL A 136 14.52 6.44 2.67
#